data_AF-A0A453A210-F1
#
_entry.id   AF-A0A453A210-F1
#
_cell.length_a   1.000
_cell.length_b   1.000
_cell.length_c   1.000
_cell.angle_alpha   90.00
_cell.angle_beta   90.00
_cell.angle_gamma   90.00
#
_symmetry.space_group_name_H-M   'P 1'
#
loop_
_entity.id
_entity.type
_entity.pdbx_description
1 polymer ?
#
loop_
_entity_poly.entity_id
_entity_poly.type
_entity_poly.pdbx_seq_one_letter_code
_entity_poly.pdbx_strand_id
1 'polypeptide(L)'
;FFWVGQDKVLGGQCKVAWEFVCAPFSRGGLGFSSLHHLNSCLLLSHLNKLHSTFDTGARSHLAVKYGWSDNRDLDTPHPFESNVWHDIAKGLQFFRSITKVHIGNGMTTAFWLDLWVQKSTQNLATIFP
;
A
#
# COMPACT_ATOMS: atom_id res chain seq x y z
N PHE A 1 1.77 31.64 -6.28
CA PHE A 1 1.14 30.30 -6.38
C PHE A 1 0.40 30.01 -5.07
N PHE A 2 -0.93 29.93 -5.13
CA PHE A 2 -1.91 29.81 -4.03
C PHE A 2 -1.95 30.86 -2.90
N TRP A 3 -0.83 31.44 -2.44
CA TRP A 3 -0.84 32.33 -1.25
C TRP A 3 0.02 33.59 -1.34
N VAL A 4 0.41 34.02 -2.53
CA VAL A 4 1.07 35.32 -2.66
C VAL A 4 0.09 36.24 -3.37
N GLY A 5 -0.59 37.07 -2.57
CA GLY A 5 -1.44 38.16 -3.05
C GLY A 5 -0.64 39.31 -3.66
N GLN A 6 0.41 39.00 -4.43
CA GLN A 6 1.23 39.98 -5.14
C GLN A 6 1.40 39.56 -6.61
N ASP A 7 1.35 40.55 -7.51
CA ASP A 7 1.38 40.40 -8.97
C ASP A 7 2.70 39.84 -9.55
N LYS A 8 3.78 39.81 -8.77
CA LYS A 8 5.06 39.24 -9.19
C LYS A 8 5.65 38.35 -8.10
N VAL A 9 5.84 37.08 -8.42
CA VAL A 9 6.43 36.10 -7.51
C VAL A 9 7.61 35.41 -8.19
N LEU A 10 8.79 35.47 -7.56
CA LEU A 10 9.92 34.63 -7.92
C LEU A 10 9.62 33.21 -7.43
N GLY A 11 9.77 32.18 -8.27
CA GLY A 11 9.30 30.81 -8.00
C GLY A 11 9.81 30.15 -6.69
N GLY A 12 10.85 30.71 -6.07
CA GLY A 12 11.35 30.27 -4.76
C GLY A 12 10.56 30.77 -3.54
N GLN A 13 9.69 31.76 -3.68
CA GLN A 13 9.01 32.44 -2.55
C GLN A 13 7.66 31.84 -2.14
N CYS A 14 7.20 30.77 -2.81
CA CYS A 14 5.91 30.10 -2.53
C CYS A 14 6.08 28.69 -1.97
N LYS A 15 7.15 28.42 -1.21
CA LYS A 15 7.38 27.10 -0.61
C LYS A 15 6.83 27.04 0.81
N VAL A 16 5.54 26.77 0.94
CA VAL A 16 4.97 26.30 2.21
C VAL A 16 5.23 24.79 2.29
N ALA A 17 5.78 24.32 3.42
CA ALA A 17 6.00 22.90 3.63
C ALA A 17 4.67 22.14 3.56
N TRP A 18 4.65 21.01 2.83
CA TRP A 18 3.44 20.21 2.66
C TRP A 18 2.85 19.73 3.98
N GLU A 19 3.71 19.48 4.97
CA GLU A 19 3.32 19.14 6.35
C GLU A 19 2.46 20.23 7.01
N PHE A 20 2.75 21.50 6.73
CA PHE A 20 1.98 22.64 7.24
C PHE A 20 0.64 22.78 6.51
N VAL A 21 0.62 22.51 5.20
CA VAL A 21 -0.62 22.46 4.40
C VAL A 21 -1.56 21.37 4.91
N CYS A 22 -1.02 20.22 5.31
CA CYS A 22 -1.80 19.11 5.86
C CYS A 22 -2.20 19.28 7.34
N ALA A 23 -1.63 20.24 8.06
CA ALA A 23 -1.98 20.47 9.45
C ALA A 23 -3.45 20.95 9.57
N PRO A 24 -4.15 20.62 10.67
CA PRO A 24 -5.52 21.06 10.88
C PRO A 24 -5.62 22.58 11.00
N PHE A 25 -6.80 23.14 10.69
CA PHE A 25 -7.07 24.58 10.82
C PHE A 25 -6.75 25.13 12.21
N SER A 26 -6.96 24.34 13.27
CA SER A 26 -6.62 24.70 14.65
C SER A 26 -5.13 24.92 14.91
N ARG A 27 -4.26 24.41 14.03
CA ARG A 27 -2.80 24.59 14.08
C ARG A 27 -2.29 25.52 12.97
N GLY A 28 -3.18 26.28 12.32
CA GLY A 28 -2.83 27.21 11.26
C GLY A 28 -2.57 26.58 9.89
N GLY A 29 -2.85 25.28 9.74
CA GLY A 29 -2.77 24.60 8.44
C GLY A 29 -4.08 24.66 7.64
N LEU A 30 -4.07 24.05 6.46
CA LEU A 30 -5.21 24.07 5.52
C LEU A 30 -6.10 22.82 5.60
N GLY A 31 -5.77 21.88 6.47
CA GLY A 31 -6.58 20.68 6.69
C GLY A 31 -6.59 19.68 5.53
N PHE A 32 -5.65 19.78 4.58
CA PHE A 32 -5.58 18.82 3.48
C PHE A 32 -5.13 17.44 3.96
N SER A 33 -5.71 16.39 3.40
CA SER A 33 -5.26 15.02 3.64
C SER A 33 -3.83 14.83 3.12
N SER A 34 -3.00 14.16 3.93
CA SER A 34 -1.64 13.81 3.52
C SER A 34 -1.68 12.88 2.30
N LEU A 35 -1.12 13.35 1.18
CA LEU A 35 -0.93 12.55 -0.03
C LEU A 35 -0.15 11.27 0.23
N HIS A 36 0.80 11.31 1.18
CA HIS A 36 1.55 10.12 1.56
C HIS A 36 0.64 9.06 2.20
N HIS A 37 -0.22 9.45 3.13
CA HIS A 37 -1.18 8.52 3.75
C HIS A 37 -2.21 8.01 2.74
N LEU A 38 -2.73 8.90 1.88
CA LEU A 38 -3.66 8.51 0.83
C LEU A 38 -3.02 7.50 -0.14
N ASN A 39 -1.78 7.73 -0.55
CA ASN A 39 -1.05 6.80 -1.40
C ASN A 39 -0.91 5.43 -0.73
N SER A 40 -0.46 5.38 0.52
CA SER A 40 -0.35 4.13 1.28
C SER A 40 -1.68 3.38 1.35
N CYS A 41 -2.78 4.07 1.67
CA CYS A 41 -4.13 3.48 1.70
C CYS A 41 -4.56 2.95 0.32
N LEU A 42 -4.24 3.66 -0.77
CA LEU A 42 -4.54 3.20 -2.13
C LEU A 42 -3.78 1.92 -2.47
N LEU A 43 -2.49 1.84 -2.16
CA LEU A 43 -1.69 0.62 -2.36
C LEU A 43 -2.29 -0.56 -1.59
N LEU A 44 -2.64 -0.36 -0.32
CA LEU A 44 -3.28 -1.38 0.51
C LEU A 44 -4.66 -1.80 -0.04
N SER A 45 -5.45 -0.86 -0.56
CA SER A 45 -6.74 -1.17 -1.20
C SER A 45 -6.56 -2.04 -2.43
N HIS A 46 -5.55 -1.75 -3.26
CA HIS A 46 -5.21 -2.57 -4.43
C HIS A 46 -4.75 -3.97 -4.02
N LEU A 47 -3.91 -4.10 -3.01
CA LEU A 47 -3.49 -5.40 -2.46
C LEU A 47 -4.68 -6.18 -1.91
N ASN A 48 -5.58 -5.54 -1.15
CA ASN A 48 -6.78 -6.19 -0.62
C ASN A 48 -7.71 -6.71 -1.74
N LYS A 49 -7.81 -5.99 -2.86
CA LYS A 49 -8.56 -6.43 -4.04
C LYS A 49 -7.97 -7.69 -4.71
N LEU A 50 -6.72 -8.04 -4.45
CA LEU A 50 -6.13 -9.30 -4.93
C LEU A 50 -6.69 -10.51 -4.17
N HIS A 51 -7.06 -10.31 -2.91
CA HIS A 51 -7.58 -11.35 -2.02
C HIS A 51 -9.11 -11.40 -1.99
N SER A 52 -9.79 -10.32 -2.38
CA SER A 52 -11.25 -10.28 -2.44
C SER A 52 -11.78 -11.13 -3.60
N THR A 53 -12.52 -12.18 -3.28
CA THR A 53 -13.23 -13.06 -4.23
C THR A 53 -14.66 -12.60 -4.52
N PHE A 54 -15.06 -11.39 -4.10
CA PHE A 54 -16.47 -11.02 -4.00
C PHE A 54 -17.08 -10.45 -5.30
N ASP A 55 -17.98 -11.28 -5.85
CA ASP A 55 -19.32 -10.94 -6.38
C ASP A 55 -19.51 -10.40 -7.80
N THR A 56 -18.45 -10.12 -8.54
CA THR A 56 -18.55 -10.00 -10.00
C THR A 56 -17.51 -10.93 -10.59
N GLY A 57 -17.93 -11.93 -11.39
CA GLY A 57 -17.16 -13.13 -11.76
C GLY A 57 -15.79 -12.94 -12.44
N ALA A 58 -15.26 -11.73 -12.53
CA ALA A 58 -13.94 -11.43 -13.02
C ALA A 58 -12.99 -11.09 -11.86
N ARG A 59 -12.02 -11.96 -11.60
CA ARG A 59 -10.82 -11.59 -10.83
C ARG A 59 -10.21 -10.34 -11.47
N SER A 60 -9.81 -9.36 -10.64
CA SER A 60 -9.06 -8.19 -11.12
C SER A 60 -7.91 -8.62 -12.04
N HIS A 61 -7.66 -7.88 -13.13
CA HIS A 61 -6.55 -8.17 -14.04
C HIS A 61 -5.21 -8.30 -13.30
N LEU A 62 -5.01 -7.51 -12.22
CA LEU A 62 -3.84 -7.60 -11.36
C LEU A 62 -3.80 -8.94 -10.59
N ALA A 63 -4.94 -9.42 -10.10
CA ALA A 63 -5.03 -10.70 -9.39
C ALA A 63 -4.81 -11.90 -10.32
N VAL A 64 -5.14 -11.78 -11.61
CA VAL A 64 -4.84 -12.81 -12.62
C VAL A 64 -3.36 -12.80 -13.00
N LYS A 65 -2.78 -11.62 -13.16
CA LYS A 65 -1.38 -11.47 -13.62
C LYS A 65 -0.35 -11.67 -12.50
N TYR A 66 -0.64 -11.17 -11.31
CA TYR A 66 0.31 -11.10 -10.18
C TYR A 66 -0.20 -11.79 -8.91
N GLY A 67 -1.43 -12.30 -8.90
CA GLY A 67 -1.96 -13.00 -7.74
C GLY A 67 -1.41 -14.43 -7.59
N TRP A 68 -1.87 -15.08 -6.53
CA TRP A 68 -1.51 -16.45 -6.17
C TRP A 68 -1.79 -17.46 -7.29
N SER A 69 -0.82 -18.35 -7.53
CA SER A 69 -0.93 -19.53 -8.40
C SER A 69 -0.06 -20.66 -7.85
N ASP A 70 -0.21 -21.89 -8.36
CA ASP A 70 0.47 -23.09 -7.83
C ASP A 70 1.99 -22.93 -7.65
N ASN A 71 2.63 -22.11 -8.50
CA ASN A 71 4.07 -21.85 -8.45
C ASN A 71 4.44 -20.39 -8.12
N ARG A 72 3.49 -19.54 -7.69
CA ARG A 72 3.76 -18.10 -7.48
C ARG A 72 3.01 -17.52 -6.28
N ASP A 73 3.77 -16.83 -5.44
CA ASP A 73 3.30 -15.88 -4.44
C ASP A 73 3.37 -14.43 -4.99
N LEU A 74 2.72 -13.49 -4.32
CA LEU A 74 2.73 -12.05 -4.57
C LEU A 74 4.13 -11.42 -4.60
N ASP A 75 5.10 -12.02 -3.91
CA ASP A 75 6.49 -11.53 -3.84
C ASP A 75 7.41 -12.11 -4.92
N THR A 76 6.86 -12.94 -5.82
CA THR A 76 7.67 -13.61 -6.86
C THR A 76 8.08 -12.61 -7.94
N PRO A 77 9.38 -12.45 -8.24
CA PRO A 77 9.85 -11.52 -9.28
C PRO A 77 9.26 -11.88 -10.65
N HIS A 78 8.73 -10.88 -11.35
CA HIS A 78 8.16 -11.08 -12.69
C HIS A 78 9.12 -10.54 -13.76
N PRO A 79 9.49 -11.32 -14.79
CA PRO A 79 10.39 -10.87 -15.87
C PRO A 79 9.87 -9.63 -16.64
N PHE A 80 8.54 -9.41 -16.60
CA PHE A 80 7.85 -8.29 -17.24
C PHE A 80 6.88 -7.62 -16.26
N GLU A 81 7.39 -7.24 -15.09
CA GLU A 81 6.60 -6.48 -14.13
C GLU A 81 6.26 -5.09 -14.67
N SER A 82 5.00 -4.70 -14.55
CA SER A 82 4.60 -3.31 -14.82
C SER A 82 5.09 -2.41 -13.69
N ASN A 83 5.52 -1.19 -13.99
CA ASN A 83 5.88 -0.19 -12.97
C ASN A 83 4.77 0.02 -11.92
N VAL A 84 3.50 -0.08 -12.33
CA VAL A 84 2.35 -0.01 -11.42
C VAL A 84 2.37 -1.15 -10.39
N TRP A 85 2.68 -2.37 -10.82
CA TRP A 85 2.83 -3.50 -9.91
C TRP A 85 4.04 -3.33 -9.01
N HIS A 86 5.16 -2.90 -9.58
CA HIS A 86 6.37 -2.62 -8.81
C HIS A 86 6.09 -1.64 -7.66
N ASP A 87 5.30 -0.58 -7.90
CA ASP A 87 4.91 0.36 -6.86
C ASP A 87 3.88 -0.22 -5.86
N ILE A 88 2.94 -1.04 -6.32
CA ILE A 88 1.99 -1.76 -5.44
C ILE A 88 2.72 -2.76 -4.53
N ALA A 89 3.72 -3.47 -5.06
CA ALA A 89 4.51 -4.46 -4.34
C ALA A 89 5.31 -3.85 -3.18
N LYS A 90 5.69 -2.56 -3.27
CA LYS A 90 6.31 -1.84 -2.13
C LYS A 90 5.41 -1.80 -0.90
N GLY A 91 4.09 -1.85 -1.07
CA GLY A 91 3.11 -1.92 0.02
C GLY A 91 2.95 -3.30 0.65
N LEU A 92 3.50 -4.36 0.05
CA LEU A 92 3.23 -5.76 0.43
C LEU A 92 3.70 -6.08 1.85
N GLN A 93 4.90 -5.63 2.21
CA GLN A 93 5.46 -5.84 3.55
C GLN A 93 4.61 -5.15 4.63
N PHE A 94 4.18 -3.92 4.37
CA PHE A 94 3.30 -3.19 5.28
C PHE A 94 1.90 -3.83 5.35
N PHE A 95 1.37 -4.30 4.24
CA PHE A 95 0.09 -5.02 4.21
C PHE A 95 0.15 -6.30 5.07
N ARG A 96 1.21 -7.11 4.92
CA ARG A 96 1.43 -8.33 5.70
C ARG A 96 1.59 -8.05 7.21
N SER A 97 2.17 -6.92 7.59
CA SER A 97 2.35 -6.58 9.01
C SER A 97 1.07 -6.14 9.72
N ILE A 98 0.08 -5.63 8.98
CA ILE A 98 -1.20 -5.16 9.53
C ILE A 98 -2.37 -6.13 9.31
N THR A 99 -2.19 -7.18 8.52
CA THR A 99 -3.22 -8.17 8.20
C THR A 99 -2.92 -9.53 8.84
N LYS A 100 -3.97 -10.32 9.06
CA LYS A 100 -3.87 -11.70 9.56
C LYS A 100 -4.54 -12.64 8.58
N VAL A 101 -3.90 -13.75 8.29
CA VAL A 101 -4.40 -14.76 7.36
C VAL A 101 -5.17 -15.82 8.13
N HIS A 102 -6.45 -16.01 7.77
CA HIS A 102 -7.25 -17.12 8.26
C HIS A 102 -7.12 -18.29 7.29
N ILE A 103 -6.79 -19.47 7.81
CA ILE A 103 -6.58 -20.66 6.99
C ILE A 103 -7.92 -21.12 6.44
N GLY A 104 -8.08 -21.01 5.12
CA GLY A 104 -9.12 -21.70 4.37
C GLY A 104 -8.53 -22.92 3.64
N ASN A 105 -8.50 -22.86 2.31
CA ASN A 105 -7.96 -23.91 1.44
C ASN A 105 -6.44 -23.79 1.17
N GLY A 106 -5.74 -22.88 1.85
CA GLY A 106 -4.28 -22.68 1.72
C GLY A 106 -3.82 -22.01 0.41
N MET A 107 -4.71 -21.68 -0.52
CA MET A 107 -4.32 -21.14 -1.84
C MET A 107 -3.81 -19.70 -1.81
N THR A 108 -4.07 -18.96 -0.74
CA THR A 108 -3.71 -17.53 -0.60
C THR A 108 -2.91 -17.27 0.67
N THR A 109 -2.06 -18.22 1.07
CA THR A 109 -1.32 -18.18 2.34
C THR A 109 0.18 -18.34 2.09
N ALA A 110 1.00 -17.43 2.61
CA ALA A 110 2.46 -17.52 2.62
C ALA A 110 2.91 -17.94 4.01
N PHE A 111 3.17 -19.24 4.18
CA PHE A 111 3.56 -19.81 5.47
C PHE A 111 4.69 -19.04 6.18
N TRP A 112 5.72 -18.62 5.46
CA TRP A 112 6.86 -17.95 6.06
C TRP A 112 6.63 -16.47 6.38
N LEU A 113 5.77 -15.81 5.61
CA LEU A 113 5.64 -14.34 5.60
C LEU A 113 4.42 -13.85 6.38
N ASP A 114 3.43 -14.71 6.59
CA ASP A 114 2.19 -14.40 7.30
C ASP A 114 2.36 -14.45 8.83
N LEU A 115 1.55 -13.66 9.52
CA LEU A 115 1.48 -13.63 10.99
C LEU A 115 0.54 -14.72 11.52
N TRP A 116 1.12 -15.83 11.96
CA TRP A 116 0.38 -16.99 12.50
C TRP A 116 0.02 -16.87 13.98
N VAL A 117 0.89 -16.29 14.79
CA VAL A 117 0.73 -16.25 16.25
C VAL A 117 -0.05 -15.00 16.64
N GLN A 118 -1.23 -15.16 17.25
CA GLN A 118 -2.17 -14.07 17.53
C GLN A 118 -1.60 -12.90 18.36
N LYS A 119 -0.48 -13.11 19.07
CA LYS A 119 0.22 -12.14 19.93
C LYS A 119 1.67 -11.86 19.50
N SER A 120 2.14 -12.43 18.40
CA SER A 120 3.48 -12.15 17.87
C SER A 120 3.40 -11.03 16.83
N THR A 121 4.40 -10.16 16.84
CA THR A 121 4.64 -9.17 15.78
C THR A 121 5.63 -9.67 14.73
N GLN A 122 6.18 -10.87 14.91
CA GLN A 122 7.21 -11.47 14.07
C GLN A 122 6.62 -12.65 13.27
N ASN A 123 6.94 -12.69 11.98
CA ASN A 123 6.62 -13.83 11.10
C ASN A 123 7.71 -14.91 11.21
N LEU A 124 7.44 -16.10 10.69
CA LEU A 124 8.38 -17.22 10.80
C LEU A 124 9.70 -16.96 10.08
N ALA A 125 9.67 -16.23 8.95
CA ALA A 125 10.87 -15.84 8.21
C ALA A 125 11.84 -14.99 9.05
N THR A 126 11.33 -14.14 9.95
CA THR A 126 12.17 -13.33 10.84
C THR A 126 12.70 -14.11 12.05
N ILE A 127 12.02 -15.19 12.46
CA ILE A 127 12.39 -16.01 13.62
C ILE A 127 13.43 -17.07 13.22
N PHE A 128 13.33 -17.60 12.00
CA PHE A 128 14.19 -18.67 11.48
C PHE A 128 14.80 -18.26 10.12
N PRO A 129 15.96 -17.57 10.12
CA PRO A 129 16.67 -17.19 8.90
C PRO A 129 17.40 -18.35 8.21
#